data_AF-A0A2A9HEZ9-F1
#
_entry.id   AF-A0A2A9HEZ9-F1
#
_cell.length_a   1.000
_cell.length_b   1.000
_cell.length_c   1.000
_cell.angle_alpha   90.00
_cell.angle_beta   90.00
_cell.angle_gamma   90.00
#
_symmetry.space_group_name_H-M   'P 1'
#
loop_
_entity.id
_entity.type
_entity.pdbx_description
1 polymer ?
#
loop_
_entity_poly.entity_id
_entity_poly.type
_entity_poly.pdbx_seq_one_letter_code
_entity_poly.pdbx_strand_id
1 'polypeptide(L)'
;MTTPEPGQPGPSDLSGPPPPLAVEDGTGRPVYLRRQPAWSYFLTPGAILLGALVIAAAIWWQPGSDDPAPTAATPGAAAASTAPAGSPTARAQAATLLDTFLGYARSLELDEQKLLQCLNDSANVQLINSHLQRGSQLGVSGTPTFFINNKKLVGAQPTALLLEIVEKERSPNPPTSLADYSQQLQQLAAQNPPSFEILPQRPDLTGAAFEGNPNARVVVAEFSDFQCPFCQRWTQTSLPELRKLVGDDVAIAFLHFPIAQIHPNAGNASLLAICAGAQGKFWEMHDLLFARQAEWSNLR
;
A
#
# COMPACT_ATOMS: atom_id res chain seq x y z
N MET A 1 39.22 6.03 -16.36
CA MET A 1 38.06 5.33 -16.93
C MET A 1 37.29 4.73 -15.76
N THR A 2 36.30 5.47 -15.26
CA THR A 2 35.45 5.06 -14.14
C THR A 2 34.25 4.31 -14.69
N THR A 3 34.02 3.08 -14.22
CA THR A 3 32.80 2.31 -14.49
C THR A 3 31.61 2.96 -13.79
N PRO A 4 30.43 3.08 -14.43
CA PRO A 4 29.24 3.61 -13.78
C PRO A 4 28.64 2.57 -12.81
N GLU A 5 28.13 3.07 -11.69
CA GLU A 5 27.38 2.35 -10.66
C GLU A 5 26.00 1.93 -11.22
N PRO A 6 25.50 0.71 -10.94
CA PRO A 6 24.22 0.26 -11.49
C PRO A 6 23.04 0.85 -10.70
N GLY A 7 22.23 1.65 -11.39
CA GLY A 7 20.76 1.55 -11.28
C GLY A 7 20.06 2.46 -10.27
N GLN A 8 20.25 3.78 -10.35
CA GLN A 8 19.17 4.71 -9.95
C GLN A 8 18.57 5.34 -11.21
N PRO A 9 17.27 5.11 -11.50
CA PRO A 9 16.60 5.77 -12.61
C PRO A 9 16.53 7.28 -12.34
N GLY A 10 16.89 8.07 -13.35
CA GLY A 10 16.80 9.52 -13.30
C GLY A 10 15.34 10.02 -13.31
N PRO A 11 15.08 11.29 -12.97
CA PRO A 11 13.72 11.85 -12.88
C PRO A 11 12.92 11.85 -14.20
N SER A 12 13.57 11.57 -15.34
CA SER A 12 12.94 11.42 -16.66
C SER A 12 12.32 10.02 -16.90
N ASP A 13 12.61 9.05 -16.03
CA ASP A 13 12.27 7.63 -16.23
C ASP A 13 10.92 7.22 -15.60
N LEU A 14 10.20 8.16 -14.99
CA LEU A 14 8.90 7.92 -14.34
C LEU A 14 7.71 7.88 -15.33
N SER A 15 7.98 7.96 -16.63
CA SER A 15 6.95 7.95 -17.67
C SER A 15 6.50 6.55 -18.08
N GLY A 16 7.21 5.51 -17.61
CA GLY A 16 6.90 4.10 -17.86
C GLY A 16 6.09 3.48 -16.73
N PRO A 17 5.44 2.32 -16.98
CA PRO A 17 4.79 1.57 -15.93
C PRO A 17 5.79 1.22 -14.81
N PRO A 18 5.32 1.11 -13.55
CA PRO A 18 6.16 0.62 -12.47
C PRO A 18 6.78 -0.74 -12.83
N PRO A 19 8.08 -1.01 -12.56
CA PRO A 19 8.62 -2.35 -12.65
C PRO A 19 7.84 -3.34 -11.78
N PRO A 20 7.81 -4.63 -12.18
CA PRO A 20 7.27 -5.71 -11.36
C PRO A 20 7.87 -5.68 -9.96
N LEU A 21 7.03 -6.01 -8.98
CA LEU A 21 7.47 -6.17 -7.62
C LEU A 21 8.38 -7.40 -7.51
N ALA A 22 9.45 -7.30 -6.72
CA ALA A 22 10.42 -8.38 -6.55
C ALA A 22 9.95 -9.45 -5.55
N VAL A 23 9.88 -10.71 -6.00
CA VAL A 23 9.49 -11.85 -5.15
C VAL A 23 10.48 -12.09 -4.02
N GLU A 24 11.77 -11.86 -4.26
CA GLU A 24 12.84 -12.03 -3.28
C GLU A 24 13.79 -10.84 -3.35
N ASP A 25 14.32 -10.39 -2.21
CA ASP A 25 15.54 -9.58 -2.24
C ASP A 25 16.68 -10.52 -2.60
N GLY A 26 17.78 -10.02 -3.20
CA GLY A 26 18.90 -10.86 -3.66
C GLY A 26 19.58 -11.74 -2.59
N THR A 27 19.00 -11.86 -1.39
CA THR A 27 19.33 -12.81 -0.32
C THR A 27 18.38 -14.03 -0.26
N GLY A 28 17.40 -14.14 -1.19
CA GLY A 28 16.44 -15.24 -1.25
C GLY A 28 15.30 -15.13 -0.23
N ARG A 29 14.95 -13.90 0.20
CA ARG A 29 13.90 -13.65 1.19
C ARG A 29 12.76 -12.82 0.59
N PRO A 30 11.48 -13.11 0.89
CA PRO A 30 10.36 -12.32 0.35
C PRO A 30 10.47 -10.84 0.71
N VAL A 31 10.47 -9.96 -0.30
CA VAL A 31 10.70 -8.50 -0.15
C VAL A 31 9.65 -7.82 0.74
N TYR A 32 8.43 -8.36 0.76
CA TYR A 32 7.23 -7.67 1.26
C TYR A 32 7.04 -7.71 2.77
N LEU A 33 7.81 -8.54 3.47
CA LEU A 33 7.79 -8.63 4.92
C LEU A 33 9.19 -8.48 5.46
N ARG A 34 9.82 -7.34 5.17
CA ARG A 34 11.02 -6.95 5.91
C ARG A 34 10.64 -6.77 7.37
N ARG A 35 10.85 -7.80 8.19
CA ARG A 35 11.32 -7.57 9.56
C ARG A 35 12.71 -6.97 9.39
N GLN A 36 12.82 -5.65 9.44
CA GLN A 36 14.12 -4.99 9.58
C GLN A 36 14.81 -5.65 10.78
N PRO A 37 15.90 -6.41 10.57
CA PRO A 37 16.54 -7.07 11.69
C PRO A 37 17.14 -5.99 12.58
N ALA A 38 17.05 -6.15 13.91
CA ALA A 38 17.43 -5.11 14.87
C ALA A 38 18.88 -4.58 14.70
N TRP A 39 19.74 -5.30 13.98
CA TRP A 39 21.08 -4.85 13.64
C TRP A 39 21.13 -3.70 12.61
N SER A 40 20.12 -3.52 11.74
CA SER A 40 20.12 -2.44 10.75
C SER A 40 19.97 -1.04 11.38
N TYR A 41 19.47 -0.97 12.63
CA TYR A 41 19.44 0.26 13.42
C TYR A 41 20.85 0.74 13.84
N PHE A 42 21.83 -0.17 13.93
CA PHE A 42 23.22 0.14 14.30
C PHE A 42 24.07 0.65 13.13
N LEU A 43 23.53 0.62 11.89
CA LEU A 43 24.21 1.12 10.68
C LEU A 43 23.70 2.49 10.23
N THR A 44 22.86 3.15 11.02
CA THR A 44 22.48 4.54 10.74
C THR A 44 23.65 5.48 11.07
N PRO A 45 23.86 6.58 10.32
CA PRO A 45 24.94 7.53 10.60
C PRO A 45 24.93 8.05 12.06
N GLY A 46 23.75 8.18 12.66
CA GLY A 46 23.60 8.57 14.06
C GLY A 46 24.06 7.52 15.08
N ALA A 47 23.86 6.23 14.80
CA ALA A 47 24.32 5.15 15.69
C ALA A 47 25.85 4.97 15.65
N ILE A 48 26.47 5.20 14.48
CA ILE A 48 27.93 5.18 14.31
C ILE A 48 28.59 6.33 15.10
N LEU A 49 27.99 7.52 15.10
CA LEU A 49 28.48 8.67 15.86
C LEU A 49 28.37 8.47 17.38
N LEU A 50 27.29 7.85 17.86
CA LEU A 50 27.13 7.52 19.29
C LEU A 50 28.09 6.41 19.74
N GLY A 51 28.32 5.39 18.92
CA GLY A 51 29.31 4.34 19.20
C GLY A 51 30.74 4.87 19.30
N ALA A 52 31.11 5.80 18.41
CA ALA A 52 32.43 6.45 18.42
C ALA A 52 32.64 7.34 19.68
N LEU A 53 31.59 8.00 20.17
CA LEU A 53 31.67 8.82 21.39
C LEU A 53 31.85 8.00 22.68
N VAL A 54 31.23 6.82 22.77
CA VAL A 54 31.38 5.92 23.93
C VAL A 54 32.81 5.34 23.99
N ILE A 55 33.39 4.99 22.84
CA ILE A 55 34.77 4.49 22.77
C ILE A 55 35.77 5.61 23.11
N ALA A 56 35.54 6.84 22.62
CA ALA A 56 36.39 7.98 22.94
C ALA A 56 36.36 8.36 24.44
N ALA A 57 35.20 8.27 25.10
CA ALA A 57 35.09 8.53 26.54
C ALA A 57 35.81 7.48 27.41
N ALA A 58 35.84 6.21 26.97
CA ALA A 58 36.53 5.14 27.69
C ALA A 58 38.07 5.23 27.60
N ILE A 59 38.61 5.88 26.56
CA ILE A 59 40.06 6.05 26.37
C ILE A 59 40.61 7.24 27.19
N TRP A 60 39.76 8.20 27.58
CA TRP A 60 40.17 9.42 28.31
C TRP A 60 39.85 9.40 29.81
N TRP A 61 39.21 8.34 30.33
CA TRP A 61 38.92 8.19 31.76
C TRP A 61 39.76 7.05 32.36
N GLN A 62 40.99 7.36 32.78
CA GLN A 62 41.72 6.57 33.77
C GLN A 62 41.84 7.42 35.05
N PRO A 63 41.06 7.14 36.11
CA PRO A 63 41.34 7.73 37.40
C PRO A 63 42.49 6.95 38.02
N GLY A 64 43.57 7.67 38.34
CA GLY A 64 44.73 7.13 39.04
C GLY A 64 44.33 6.49 40.36
N SER A 65 44.87 5.30 40.60
CA SER A 65 44.86 4.61 41.88
C SER A 65 45.57 5.45 42.93
N ASP A 66 44.93 5.67 44.08
CA ASP A 66 45.56 5.75 45.39
C ASP A 66 44.48 5.62 46.48
N ASP A 67 44.47 4.49 47.18
CA ASP A 67 43.78 4.25 48.45
C ASP A 67 44.85 4.27 49.56
N PRO A 68 44.56 4.75 50.81
CA PRO A 68 43.79 3.93 51.74
C PRO A 68 42.85 4.66 52.73
N ALA A 69 41.91 3.88 53.27
CA ALA A 69 40.92 4.18 54.33
C ALA A 69 41.53 4.09 55.77
N PRO A 70 40.76 4.01 56.89
CA PRO A 70 39.36 4.40 57.23
C PRO A 70 39.20 5.14 58.60
N THR A 71 38.07 5.82 58.87
CA THR A 71 37.60 6.03 60.28
C THR A 71 36.07 6.20 60.46
N ALA A 72 35.55 5.28 61.28
CA ALA A 72 34.40 5.19 62.20
C ALA A 72 33.25 6.25 62.32
N ALA A 73 32.01 5.70 62.35
CA ALA A 73 30.91 5.83 63.35
C ALA A 73 30.20 7.21 63.53
N THR A 74 28.87 7.38 63.74
CA THR A 74 27.74 6.55 64.25
C THR A 74 26.38 7.26 63.91
N PRO A 75 25.17 6.87 64.38
CA PRO A 75 23.95 6.88 63.56
C PRO A 75 22.86 7.89 64.00
N GLY A 76 21.78 8.02 63.23
CA GLY A 76 20.50 8.45 63.80
C GLY A 76 19.48 9.09 62.85
N ALA A 77 18.28 8.50 62.89
CA ALA A 77 16.96 9.12 62.72
C ALA A 77 16.27 9.10 61.32
N ALA A 78 15.39 8.10 61.20
CA ALA A 78 13.95 8.22 60.95
C ALA A 78 13.43 8.82 59.62
N ALA A 79 12.88 7.89 58.82
CA ALA A 79 11.50 7.89 58.30
C ALA A 79 10.97 9.11 57.52
N ALA A 80 10.81 8.91 56.21
CA ALA A 80 9.55 9.15 55.52
C ALA A 80 9.53 8.39 54.19
N SER A 81 8.82 7.26 54.19
CA SER A 81 8.41 6.54 52.99
C SER A 81 7.25 7.31 52.35
N THR A 82 7.53 8.01 51.25
CA THR A 82 6.52 8.40 50.28
C THR A 82 6.79 7.64 48.99
N ALA A 83 6.02 6.56 48.78
CA ALA A 83 5.91 5.94 47.47
C ALA A 83 5.34 6.96 46.48
N PRO A 84 5.94 7.16 45.29
CA PRO A 84 5.19 7.69 44.18
C PRO A 84 4.42 6.53 43.53
N ALA A 85 3.14 6.82 43.36
CA ALA A 85 2.15 6.11 42.57
C ALA A 85 2.70 5.42 41.32
N GLY A 86 2.13 4.24 41.06
CA GLY A 86 1.80 3.69 39.73
C GLY A 86 2.69 4.05 38.54
N SER A 87 3.30 3.00 37.99
CA SER A 87 3.85 2.88 36.64
C SER A 87 3.36 3.94 35.62
N PRO A 88 4.27 4.70 34.97
CA PRO A 88 3.96 5.17 33.64
C PRO A 88 3.97 3.93 32.74
N THR A 89 2.78 3.60 32.25
CA THR A 89 2.52 2.72 31.10
C THR A 89 3.72 2.64 30.16
N ALA A 90 4.14 1.41 29.85
CA ALA A 90 5.04 1.10 28.76
C ALA A 90 4.75 2.06 27.59
N ARG A 91 5.76 2.84 27.20
CA ARG A 91 5.73 3.64 25.98
C ARG A 91 5.22 2.71 24.88
N ALA A 92 4.03 2.98 24.34
CA ALA A 92 3.51 2.21 23.21
C ALA A 92 4.60 2.23 22.14
N GLN A 93 5.14 1.05 21.80
CA GLN A 93 6.12 0.93 20.72
C GLN A 93 5.47 1.47 19.45
N ALA A 94 6.21 2.26 18.67
CA ALA A 94 5.71 2.73 17.38
C ALA A 94 5.35 1.49 16.54
N ALA A 95 4.09 1.40 16.11
CA ALA A 95 3.61 0.26 15.37
C ALA A 95 4.40 0.11 14.06
N THR A 96 4.89 -1.09 13.77
CA THR A 96 5.45 -1.40 12.45
C THR A 96 4.34 -1.53 11.42
N LEU A 97 4.68 -1.54 10.13
CA LEU A 97 3.69 -1.82 9.09
C LEU A 97 2.96 -3.15 9.33
N LEU A 98 3.71 -4.19 9.70
CA LEU A 98 3.15 -5.50 10.00
C LEU A 98 2.24 -5.44 11.22
N ASP A 99 2.64 -4.77 12.31
CA ASP A 99 1.80 -4.68 13.51
C ASP A 99 0.47 -3.98 13.23
N THR A 100 0.51 -2.91 12.42
CA THR A 100 -0.69 -2.20 11.97
C THR A 100 -1.60 -3.10 11.14
N PHE A 101 -1.03 -3.84 10.18
CA PHE A 101 -1.78 -4.78 9.34
C PHE A 101 -2.39 -5.94 10.12
N LEU A 102 -1.65 -6.49 11.09
CA LEU A 102 -2.17 -7.49 12.02
C LEU A 102 -3.29 -6.91 12.89
N GLY A 103 -3.22 -5.62 13.24
CA GLY A 103 -4.32 -4.89 13.89
C GLY A 103 -5.60 -4.88 13.05
N TYR A 104 -5.49 -4.60 11.75
CA TYR A 104 -6.64 -4.63 10.84
C TYR A 104 -7.18 -6.04 10.68
N ALA A 105 -6.31 -7.03 10.52
CA ALA A 105 -6.70 -8.43 10.44
C ALA A 105 -7.51 -8.90 11.65
N ARG A 106 -7.06 -8.55 12.88
CA ARG A 106 -7.82 -8.83 14.11
C ARG A 106 -9.17 -8.12 14.14
N SER A 107 -9.24 -6.87 13.67
CA SER A 107 -10.51 -6.13 13.63
C SER A 107 -11.54 -6.72 12.64
N LEU A 108 -11.07 -7.49 11.67
CA LEU A 108 -11.88 -8.22 10.71
C LEU A 108 -12.04 -9.72 11.06
N GLU A 109 -11.60 -10.12 12.26
CA GLU A 109 -11.67 -11.49 12.76
C GLU A 109 -10.98 -12.52 11.85
N LEU A 110 -9.89 -12.11 11.18
CA LEU A 110 -9.10 -13.00 10.32
C LEU A 110 -8.25 -13.96 11.16
N ASP A 111 -8.01 -15.15 10.63
CA ASP A 111 -7.01 -16.07 11.16
C ASP A 111 -5.61 -15.52 10.87
N GLU A 112 -4.93 -15.07 11.94
CA GLU A 112 -3.61 -14.44 11.87
C GLU A 112 -2.54 -15.41 11.35
N GLN A 113 -2.64 -16.70 11.66
CA GLN A 113 -1.67 -17.69 11.19
C GLN A 113 -1.81 -17.91 9.68
N LYS A 114 -3.04 -18.07 9.17
CA LYS A 114 -3.30 -18.16 7.73
C LYS A 114 -2.90 -16.89 7.00
N LEU A 115 -3.14 -15.73 7.61
CA LEU A 115 -2.71 -14.46 7.06
C LEU A 115 -1.19 -14.40 6.89
N LEU A 116 -0.43 -14.69 7.96
CA LEU A 116 1.04 -14.67 7.92
C LEU A 116 1.60 -15.68 6.92
N GLN A 117 0.99 -16.85 6.77
CA GLN A 117 1.36 -17.81 5.73
C GLN A 117 1.12 -17.25 4.32
N CYS A 118 -0.06 -16.69 4.08
CA CYS A 118 -0.44 -16.10 2.80
C CYS A 118 0.45 -14.91 2.41
N LEU A 119 0.83 -14.06 3.36
CA LEU A 119 1.72 -12.91 3.10
C LEU A 119 3.14 -13.33 2.66
N ASN A 120 3.55 -14.56 2.97
CA ASN A 120 4.83 -15.12 2.53
C ASN A 120 4.73 -15.93 1.22
N ASP A 121 3.53 -16.06 0.64
CA ASP A 121 3.33 -16.82 -0.59
C ASP A 121 3.69 -15.98 -1.83
N SER A 122 4.76 -16.39 -2.51
CA SER A 122 5.21 -15.79 -3.76
C SER A 122 4.15 -15.78 -4.87
N ALA A 123 3.16 -16.69 -4.85
CA ALA A 123 2.10 -16.71 -5.84
C ALA A 123 1.23 -15.45 -5.78
N ASN A 124 1.03 -14.88 -4.60
CA ASN A 124 0.27 -13.62 -4.44
C ASN A 124 1.04 -12.42 -5.01
N VAL A 125 2.37 -12.46 -4.93
CA VAL A 125 3.23 -11.46 -5.58
C VAL A 125 3.13 -11.58 -7.10
N GLN A 126 3.17 -12.81 -7.61
CA GLN A 126 3.03 -13.08 -9.05
C GLN A 126 1.65 -12.64 -9.56
N LEU A 127 0.59 -12.84 -8.76
CA LEU A 127 -0.74 -12.32 -9.06
C LEU A 127 -0.71 -10.79 -9.23
N ILE A 128 -0.14 -10.05 -8.26
CA ILE A 128 -0.01 -8.59 -8.35
C ILE A 128 0.78 -8.19 -9.60
N ASN A 129 1.92 -8.84 -9.87
CA ASN A 129 2.73 -8.57 -11.05
C ASN A 129 1.98 -8.84 -12.36
N SER A 130 1.11 -9.85 -12.40
CA SER A 130 0.29 -10.14 -13.57
C SER A 130 -0.76 -9.04 -13.81
N HIS A 131 -1.31 -8.44 -12.76
CA HIS A 131 -2.23 -7.30 -12.87
C HIS A 131 -1.46 -6.08 -13.38
N LEU A 132 -0.33 -5.77 -12.76
CA LEU A 132 0.57 -4.68 -13.14
C LEU A 132 0.96 -4.76 -14.63
N GLN A 133 1.37 -5.95 -15.09
CA GLN A 133 1.76 -6.17 -16.49
C GLN A 133 0.58 -6.00 -17.45
N ARG A 134 -0.59 -6.56 -17.12
CA ARG A 134 -1.80 -6.41 -17.95
C ARG A 134 -2.27 -4.96 -18.03
N GLY A 135 -2.28 -4.24 -16.91
CA GLY A 135 -2.59 -2.81 -16.88
C GLY A 135 -1.62 -2.02 -17.76
N SER A 136 -0.32 -2.32 -17.67
CA SER A 136 0.71 -1.66 -18.47
C SER A 136 0.51 -1.89 -19.98
N GLN A 137 0.16 -3.12 -20.38
CA GLN A 137 -0.16 -3.47 -21.77
C GLN A 137 -1.40 -2.74 -22.30
N LEU A 138 -2.33 -2.37 -21.42
CA LEU A 138 -3.53 -1.58 -21.73
C LEU A 138 -3.28 -0.05 -21.68
N GLY A 139 -2.03 0.36 -21.45
CA GLY A 139 -1.64 1.77 -21.34
C GLY A 139 -2.04 2.41 -20.01
N VAL A 140 -2.23 1.64 -18.94
CA VAL A 140 -2.35 2.18 -17.58
C VAL A 140 -0.98 2.72 -17.16
N SER A 141 -0.89 4.04 -17.02
CA SER A 141 0.32 4.75 -16.57
C SER A 141 0.13 5.44 -15.22
N GLY A 142 -1.07 5.36 -14.63
CA GLY A 142 -1.40 5.96 -13.34
C GLY A 142 -2.69 5.41 -12.76
N THR A 143 -2.89 5.66 -11.46
CA THR A 143 -4.04 5.14 -10.70
C THR A 143 -4.86 6.28 -10.08
N PRO A 144 -6.19 6.13 -9.95
CA PRO A 144 -6.95 4.99 -10.46
C PRO A 144 -7.12 5.08 -11.99
N THR A 145 -7.18 3.93 -12.67
CA THR A 145 -7.66 3.84 -14.06
C THR A 145 -8.78 2.82 -14.13
N PHE A 146 -9.88 3.19 -14.77
CA PHE A 146 -11.09 2.38 -14.86
C PHE A 146 -11.28 1.82 -16.26
N PHE A 147 -11.87 0.64 -16.33
CA PHE A 147 -12.40 0.03 -17.54
C PHE A 147 -13.85 -0.35 -17.28
N ILE A 148 -14.78 0.40 -17.87
CA ILE A 148 -16.20 0.05 -17.86
C ILE A 148 -16.42 -0.75 -19.14
N ASN A 149 -16.41 -2.08 -19.02
CA ASN A 149 -16.27 -2.97 -20.18
C ASN A 149 -15.03 -2.60 -21.02
N ASN A 150 -15.22 -2.12 -22.26
CA ASN A 150 -14.15 -1.70 -23.16
C ASN A 150 -13.89 -0.17 -23.11
N LYS A 151 -14.50 0.56 -22.19
CA LYS A 151 -14.37 2.01 -22.06
C LYS A 151 -13.33 2.34 -20.98
N LYS A 152 -12.13 2.76 -21.41
CA LYS A 152 -11.06 3.17 -20.50
C LYS A 152 -11.29 4.60 -20.04
N LEU A 153 -11.23 4.85 -18.74
CA LEU A 153 -11.33 6.17 -18.11
C LEU A 153 -10.15 6.35 -17.14
N VAL A 154 -9.28 7.31 -17.41
CA VAL A 154 -8.04 7.53 -16.65
C VAL A 154 -8.26 8.57 -15.56
N GLY A 155 -7.79 8.25 -14.35
CA GLY A 155 -7.79 9.14 -13.20
C GLY A 155 -9.10 9.20 -12.42
N ALA A 156 -9.04 9.82 -11.25
CA ALA A 156 -10.21 10.10 -10.42
C ALA A 156 -11.05 11.26 -11.00
N GLN A 157 -11.73 10.98 -12.11
CA GLN A 157 -12.66 11.89 -12.79
C GLN A 157 -13.92 12.15 -11.95
N PRO A 158 -14.71 13.20 -12.23
CA PRO A 158 -15.99 13.43 -11.57
C PRO A 158 -16.90 12.20 -11.64
N THR A 159 -17.52 11.83 -10.51
CA THR A 159 -18.36 10.62 -10.38
C THR A 159 -19.42 10.52 -11.49
N ALA A 160 -20.01 11.66 -11.87
CA ALA A 160 -21.04 11.72 -12.91
C ALA A 160 -20.58 11.17 -14.27
N LEU A 161 -19.29 11.33 -14.64
CA LEU A 161 -18.79 10.81 -15.92
C LEU A 161 -18.68 9.29 -15.91
N LEU A 162 -18.22 8.70 -14.81
CA LEU A 162 -18.18 7.25 -14.65
C LEU A 162 -19.59 6.66 -14.68
N LEU A 163 -20.53 7.28 -13.95
CA LEU A 163 -21.93 6.84 -13.91
C LEU A 163 -22.63 6.99 -15.27
N GLU A 164 -22.31 8.03 -16.05
CA GLU A 164 -22.79 8.16 -17.43
C GLU A 164 -22.36 6.96 -18.29
N ILE A 165 -21.09 6.55 -18.19
CA ILE A 165 -20.58 5.40 -18.95
C ILE A 165 -21.29 4.13 -18.51
N VAL A 166 -21.40 3.89 -17.19
CA VAL A 166 -22.10 2.72 -16.64
C VAL A 166 -23.53 2.65 -17.15
N GLU A 167 -24.30 3.75 -17.05
CA GLU A 167 -25.70 3.74 -17.46
C GLU A 167 -25.86 3.52 -18.98
N LYS A 168 -24.98 4.12 -19.79
CA LYS A 168 -24.98 3.88 -21.24
C LYS A 168 -24.64 2.43 -21.59
N GLU A 169 -23.71 1.81 -20.86
CA GLU A 169 -23.35 0.39 -21.03
C GLU A 169 -24.44 -0.57 -20.56
N ARG A 170 -25.35 -0.14 -19.68
CA ARG A 170 -26.52 -0.93 -19.27
C ARG A 170 -27.61 -0.95 -20.32
N SER A 171 -27.64 0.01 -21.25
CA SER A 171 -28.68 0.10 -22.28
C SER A 171 -28.66 -1.11 -23.23
N PRO A 172 -29.79 -1.43 -23.91
CA PRO A 172 -29.85 -2.53 -24.88
C PRO A 172 -28.89 -2.35 -26.07
N ASN A 173 -28.51 -1.11 -26.39
CA ASN A 173 -27.60 -0.76 -27.48
C ASN A 173 -26.49 0.16 -26.94
N PRO A 174 -25.47 -0.40 -26.25
CA PRO A 174 -24.38 0.38 -25.70
C PRO A 174 -23.64 1.18 -26.78
N PRO A 175 -23.16 2.40 -26.47
CA PRO A 175 -22.37 3.20 -27.39
C PRO A 175 -21.16 2.49 -27.96
N THR A 176 -20.99 2.59 -29.27
CA THR A 176 -19.80 2.14 -29.99
C THR A 176 -18.97 3.30 -30.53
N SER A 177 -19.44 4.56 -30.37
CA SER A 177 -18.77 5.76 -30.86
C SER A 177 -18.68 6.85 -29.80
N LEU A 178 -17.71 7.77 -29.94
CA LEU A 178 -17.56 8.91 -29.02
C LEU A 178 -18.72 9.91 -29.11
N ALA A 179 -19.41 9.99 -30.25
CA ALA A 179 -20.50 10.94 -30.48
C ALA A 179 -21.71 10.70 -29.56
N ASP A 180 -21.84 9.49 -29.03
CA ASP A 180 -22.93 9.08 -28.15
C ASP A 180 -22.73 9.50 -26.70
N TYR A 181 -21.55 10.01 -26.34
CA TYR A 181 -21.21 10.46 -24.98
C TYR A 181 -21.30 11.98 -24.81
N SER A 182 -21.36 12.45 -23.56
CA SER A 182 -21.35 13.87 -23.24
C SER A 182 -20.14 14.62 -23.81
N GLN A 183 -20.29 15.94 -23.97
CA GLN A 183 -19.19 16.79 -24.44
C GLN A 183 -17.95 16.69 -23.54
N GLN A 184 -18.15 16.48 -22.24
CA GLN A 184 -17.06 16.30 -21.28
C GLN A 184 -16.26 15.02 -21.56
N LEU A 185 -16.92 13.89 -21.83
CA LEU A 185 -16.22 12.66 -22.21
C LEU A 185 -15.55 12.78 -23.58
N GLN A 186 -16.18 13.46 -24.53
CA GLN A 186 -15.56 13.77 -25.83
C GLN A 186 -14.31 14.65 -25.66
N GLN A 187 -14.32 15.60 -24.73
CA GLN A 187 -13.16 16.42 -24.39
C GLN A 187 -12.04 15.58 -23.74
N LEU A 188 -12.37 14.66 -22.82
CA LEU A 188 -11.38 13.73 -22.25
C LEU A 188 -10.74 12.84 -23.32
N ALA A 189 -11.52 12.42 -24.33
CA ALA A 189 -11.01 11.64 -25.46
C ALA A 189 -10.15 12.46 -26.44
N ALA A 190 -10.32 13.77 -26.49
CA ALA A 190 -9.53 14.66 -27.34
C ALA A 190 -8.18 15.09 -26.73
N GLN A 191 -7.90 14.71 -25.47
CA GLN A 191 -6.63 15.01 -24.79
C GLN A 191 -5.46 14.21 -25.36
N ASN A 192 -4.22 14.66 -25.08
CA ASN A 192 -2.99 13.95 -25.45
C ASN A 192 -2.05 13.80 -24.23
N PRO A 193 -1.97 12.61 -23.60
CA PRO A 193 -2.72 11.39 -23.93
C PRO A 193 -4.23 11.50 -23.57
N PRO A 194 -5.10 10.69 -24.19
CA PRO A 194 -6.53 10.71 -23.91
C PRO A 194 -6.84 10.13 -22.52
N SER A 195 -7.74 10.80 -21.79
CA SER A 195 -8.24 10.32 -20.49
C SER A 195 -9.53 9.48 -20.63
N PHE A 196 -10.12 9.41 -21.81
CA PHE A 196 -11.24 8.53 -22.15
C PHE A 196 -11.01 7.88 -23.51
N GLU A 197 -11.18 6.56 -23.60
CA GLU A 197 -10.92 5.81 -24.83
C GLU A 197 -11.87 4.61 -24.97
N ILE A 198 -12.36 4.36 -26.18
CA ILE A 198 -13.10 3.14 -26.53
C ILE A 198 -12.11 2.13 -27.09
N LEU A 199 -11.83 1.06 -26.34
CA LEU A 199 -10.91 0.01 -26.74
C LEU A 199 -11.59 -1.05 -27.61
N PRO A 200 -10.83 -1.79 -28.44
CA PRO A 200 -11.39 -2.85 -29.26
C PRO A 200 -12.02 -4.00 -28.45
N GLN A 201 -11.52 -4.26 -27.24
CA GLN A 201 -11.93 -5.39 -26.41
C GLN A 201 -11.95 -5.01 -24.93
N ARG A 202 -12.69 -5.81 -24.13
CA ARG A 202 -12.64 -5.73 -22.67
C ARG A 202 -11.27 -6.23 -22.17
N PRO A 203 -10.75 -5.68 -21.07
CA PRO A 203 -9.52 -6.20 -20.47
C PRO A 203 -9.72 -7.61 -19.90
N ASP A 204 -8.63 -8.38 -19.81
CA ASP A 204 -8.62 -9.61 -19.03
C ASP A 204 -8.63 -9.29 -17.53
N LEU A 205 -9.65 -9.79 -16.83
CA LEU A 205 -9.88 -9.57 -15.40
C LEU A 205 -9.51 -10.78 -14.53
N THR A 206 -8.78 -11.75 -15.08
CA THR A 206 -8.37 -12.96 -14.33
C THR A 206 -7.68 -12.57 -13.02
N GLY A 207 -8.13 -13.13 -11.90
CA GLY A 207 -7.56 -12.86 -10.58
C GLY A 207 -8.01 -11.55 -9.91
N ALA A 208 -8.87 -10.75 -10.55
CA ALA A 208 -9.49 -9.60 -9.91
C ALA A 208 -10.42 -10.01 -8.77
N ALA A 209 -10.51 -9.18 -7.73
CA ALA A 209 -11.51 -9.34 -6.69
C ALA A 209 -12.82 -8.67 -7.15
N PHE A 210 -13.93 -9.41 -7.13
CA PHE A 210 -15.23 -8.93 -7.59
C PHE A 210 -16.16 -8.52 -6.42
N GLU A 211 -16.86 -7.40 -6.58
CA GLU A 211 -18.06 -7.04 -5.81
C GLU A 211 -19.27 -7.15 -6.73
N GLY A 212 -20.27 -7.96 -6.36
CA GLY A 212 -21.44 -8.24 -7.19
C GLY A 212 -21.26 -9.48 -8.10
N ASN A 213 -22.09 -9.59 -9.14
CA ASN A 213 -22.08 -10.74 -10.05
C ASN A 213 -20.89 -10.66 -11.03
N PRO A 214 -19.92 -11.60 -11.01
CA PRO A 214 -18.78 -11.55 -11.94
C PRO A 214 -19.18 -11.70 -13.43
N ASN A 215 -20.40 -12.18 -13.70
CA ASN A 215 -20.98 -12.26 -15.05
C ASN A 215 -21.93 -11.08 -15.37
N ALA A 216 -21.90 -10.00 -14.57
CA ALA A 216 -22.70 -8.81 -14.80
C ALA A 216 -22.52 -8.26 -16.22
N ARG A 217 -23.59 -7.67 -16.76
CA ARG A 217 -23.58 -7.02 -18.08
C ARG A 217 -22.49 -5.94 -18.16
N VAL A 218 -22.38 -5.16 -17.09
CA VAL A 218 -21.42 -4.08 -16.95
C VAL A 218 -20.46 -4.41 -15.81
N VAL A 219 -19.17 -4.48 -16.13
CA VAL A 219 -18.12 -4.60 -15.12
C VAL A 219 -17.32 -3.30 -15.12
N VAL A 220 -17.22 -2.68 -13.94
CA VAL A 220 -16.31 -1.55 -13.69
C VAL A 220 -15.04 -2.12 -13.07
N ALA A 221 -14.03 -2.34 -13.90
CA ALA A 221 -12.72 -2.78 -13.44
C ALA A 221 -11.85 -1.56 -13.08
N GLU A 222 -11.24 -1.58 -11.91
CA GLU A 222 -10.34 -0.53 -11.41
C GLU A 222 -8.92 -1.09 -11.26
N PHE A 223 -7.96 -0.49 -11.96
CA PHE A 223 -6.55 -0.62 -11.62
C PHE A 223 -6.21 0.43 -10.56
N SER A 224 -5.91 -0.03 -9.35
CA SER A 224 -5.78 0.81 -8.17
C SER A 224 -4.50 0.55 -7.40
N ASP A 225 -4.12 1.54 -6.60
CA ASP A 225 -2.99 1.51 -5.69
C ASP A 225 -3.47 1.95 -4.31
N PHE A 226 -3.37 1.06 -3.32
CA PHE A 226 -3.85 1.31 -1.96
C PHE A 226 -3.20 2.50 -1.26
N GLN A 227 -2.01 2.93 -1.70
CA GLN A 227 -1.28 4.08 -1.13
C GLN A 227 -1.46 5.35 -1.97
N CYS A 228 -2.12 5.28 -3.13
CA CYS A 228 -2.40 6.44 -3.96
C CYS A 228 -3.49 7.32 -3.31
N PRO A 229 -3.23 8.64 -3.11
CA PRO A 229 -4.23 9.54 -2.53
C PRO A 229 -5.43 9.78 -3.45
N PHE A 230 -5.26 9.65 -4.78
CA PHE A 230 -6.38 9.76 -5.72
C PHE A 230 -7.28 8.52 -5.71
N CYS A 231 -6.71 7.33 -5.51
CA CYS A 231 -7.47 6.09 -5.32
C CYS A 231 -8.26 6.14 -4.00
N GLN A 232 -7.62 6.64 -2.93
CA GLN A 232 -8.30 6.89 -1.66
C GLN A 232 -9.49 7.84 -1.83
N ARG A 233 -9.28 8.99 -2.49
CA ARG A 233 -10.35 9.95 -2.73
C ARG A 233 -11.51 9.32 -3.52
N TRP A 234 -11.22 8.60 -4.60
CA TRP A 234 -12.25 7.90 -5.38
C TRP A 234 -13.05 6.91 -4.51
N THR A 235 -12.35 6.12 -3.68
CA THR A 235 -12.96 5.16 -2.76
C THR A 235 -13.91 5.85 -1.77
N GLN A 236 -13.54 7.04 -1.30
CA GLN A 236 -14.36 7.79 -0.33
C GLN A 236 -15.54 8.53 -0.97
N THR A 237 -15.39 9.04 -2.20
CA THR A 237 -16.37 9.97 -2.79
C THR A 237 -17.21 9.39 -3.91
N SER A 238 -16.71 8.39 -4.63
CA SER A 238 -17.31 7.91 -5.88
C SER A 238 -17.76 6.45 -5.79
N LEU A 239 -16.97 5.59 -5.14
CA LEU A 239 -17.32 4.20 -4.93
C LEU A 239 -18.68 4.00 -4.23
N PRO A 240 -19.08 4.80 -3.21
CA PRO A 240 -20.40 4.65 -2.58
C PRO A 240 -21.57 4.84 -3.56
N GLU A 241 -21.44 5.75 -4.54
CA GLU A 241 -22.47 5.95 -5.56
C GLU A 241 -22.50 4.79 -6.57
N LEU A 242 -21.34 4.25 -6.94
CA LEU A 242 -21.26 3.07 -7.80
C LEU A 242 -21.83 1.82 -7.10
N ARG A 243 -21.54 1.62 -5.81
CA ARG A 243 -22.05 0.48 -5.01
C ARG A 243 -23.58 0.45 -4.95
N LYS A 244 -24.27 1.59 -5.06
CA LYS A 244 -25.74 1.61 -5.17
C LYS A 244 -26.28 0.92 -6.41
N LEU A 245 -25.46 0.76 -7.45
CA LEU A 245 -25.81 0.08 -8.70
C LEU A 245 -25.38 -1.39 -8.72
N VAL A 246 -24.50 -1.81 -7.81
CA VAL A 246 -23.94 -3.16 -7.79
C VAL A 246 -25.03 -4.19 -7.50
N GLY A 247 -25.03 -5.27 -8.28
CA GLY A 247 -26.03 -6.33 -8.21
C GLY A 247 -25.82 -7.32 -9.35
N ASP A 248 -26.91 -7.82 -9.94
CA ASP A 248 -26.84 -8.81 -11.03
C ASP A 248 -26.33 -8.21 -12.35
N ASP A 249 -26.61 -6.93 -12.60
CA ASP A 249 -26.30 -6.24 -13.87
C ASP A 249 -25.01 -5.40 -13.83
N VAL A 250 -24.52 -5.04 -12.64
CA VAL A 250 -23.29 -4.24 -12.46
C VAL A 250 -22.41 -4.90 -11.41
N ALA A 251 -21.13 -5.07 -11.73
CA ALA A 251 -20.12 -5.51 -10.80
C ALA A 251 -18.89 -4.60 -10.81
N ILE A 252 -18.13 -4.65 -9.73
CA ILE A 252 -16.85 -3.96 -9.58
C ILE A 252 -15.76 -5.03 -9.57
N ALA A 253 -14.67 -4.79 -10.28
CA ALA A 253 -13.51 -5.67 -10.27
C ALA A 253 -12.26 -4.88 -9.86
N PHE A 254 -11.59 -5.26 -8.78
CA PHE A 254 -10.37 -4.60 -8.32
C PHE A 254 -9.13 -5.31 -8.87
N LEU A 255 -8.23 -4.55 -9.49
CA LEU A 255 -6.92 -5.00 -9.95
C LEU A 255 -5.79 -4.18 -9.30
N HIS A 256 -4.81 -4.90 -8.75
CA HIS A 256 -3.63 -4.29 -8.13
C HIS A 256 -2.71 -3.64 -9.18
N PHE A 257 -2.41 -2.36 -8.99
CA PHE A 257 -1.42 -1.62 -9.77
C PHE A 257 -0.52 -0.76 -8.86
N PRO A 258 0.27 -1.39 -7.96
CA PRO A 258 1.12 -0.66 -7.01
C PRO A 258 2.29 0.03 -7.71
N ILE A 259 2.36 1.36 -7.62
CA ILE A 259 3.42 2.18 -8.21
C ILE A 259 4.57 2.30 -7.20
N ALA A 260 5.28 1.19 -6.99
CA ALA A 260 6.21 1.01 -5.88
C ALA A 260 7.35 2.05 -5.79
N GLN A 261 7.66 2.75 -6.88
CA GLN A 261 8.71 3.79 -6.92
C GLN A 261 8.34 5.00 -6.09
N ILE A 262 7.05 5.33 -6.01
CA ILE A 262 6.52 6.48 -5.27
C ILE A 262 5.62 6.06 -4.10
N HIS A 263 5.16 4.81 -4.10
CA HIS A 263 4.29 4.23 -3.08
C HIS A 263 4.91 2.93 -2.50
N PRO A 264 5.89 3.04 -1.60
CA PRO A 264 6.70 1.89 -1.15
C PRO A 264 5.91 0.78 -0.43
N ASN A 265 4.74 1.09 0.15
CA ASN A 265 3.90 0.14 0.88
C ASN A 265 2.69 -0.36 0.07
N ALA A 266 2.50 0.11 -1.17
CA ALA A 266 1.37 -0.29 -2.01
C ALA A 266 1.32 -1.79 -2.30
N GLY A 267 2.50 -2.41 -2.52
CA GLY A 267 2.62 -3.86 -2.72
C GLY A 267 2.23 -4.63 -1.45
N ASN A 268 2.67 -4.18 -0.28
CA ASN A 268 2.35 -4.81 1.00
C ASN A 268 0.85 -4.71 1.32
N ALA A 269 0.24 -3.55 1.07
CA ALA A 269 -1.20 -3.35 1.22
C ALA A 269 -1.99 -4.23 0.24
N SER A 270 -1.49 -4.40 -1.00
CA SER A 270 -2.09 -5.32 -1.99
C SER A 270 -2.07 -6.77 -1.50
N LEU A 271 -0.95 -7.24 -0.96
CA LEU A 271 -0.86 -8.58 -0.37
C LEU A 271 -1.81 -8.75 0.81
N LEU A 272 -1.92 -7.74 1.69
CA LEU A 272 -2.86 -7.79 2.81
C LEU A 272 -4.31 -7.95 2.31
N ALA A 273 -4.71 -7.19 1.30
CA ALA A 273 -6.05 -7.29 0.70
C ALA A 273 -6.29 -8.66 0.08
N ILE A 274 -5.33 -9.21 -0.67
CA ILE A 274 -5.40 -10.57 -1.25
C ILE A 274 -5.57 -11.62 -0.14
N CYS A 275 -4.77 -11.53 0.93
CA CYS A 275 -4.81 -12.50 2.02
C CYS A 275 -6.06 -12.39 2.89
N ALA A 276 -6.64 -11.19 3.04
CA ALA A 276 -7.97 -11.04 3.59
C ALA A 276 -9.05 -11.62 2.66
N GLY A 277 -8.89 -11.43 1.34
CA GLY A 277 -9.75 -12.02 0.32
C GLY A 277 -9.76 -13.55 0.31
N ALA A 278 -8.62 -14.19 0.55
CA ALA A 278 -8.52 -15.64 0.74
C ALA A 278 -9.34 -16.15 1.95
N GLN A 279 -9.72 -15.25 2.86
CA GLN A 279 -10.59 -15.50 4.01
C GLN A 279 -11.99 -14.86 3.84
N GLY A 280 -12.35 -14.44 2.62
CA GLY A 280 -13.66 -13.88 2.30
C GLY A 280 -13.85 -12.42 2.70
N LYS A 281 -12.77 -11.68 3.00
CA LYS A 281 -12.80 -10.31 3.55
C LYS A 281 -12.03 -9.30 2.69
N PHE A 282 -12.02 -9.48 1.37
CA PHE A 282 -11.30 -8.59 0.46
C PHE A 282 -11.83 -7.16 0.56
N TRP A 283 -13.14 -6.95 0.41
CA TRP A 283 -13.74 -5.63 0.34
C TRP A 283 -13.72 -4.90 1.69
N GLU A 284 -13.86 -5.62 2.80
CA GLU A 284 -13.70 -5.04 4.13
C GLU A 284 -12.25 -4.59 4.36
N MET A 285 -11.26 -5.39 3.95
CA MET A 285 -9.85 -4.99 4.04
C MET A 285 -9.50 -3.84 3.08
N HIS A 286 -10.05 -3.86 1.87
CA HIS A 286 -9.94 -2.78 0.89
C HIS A 286 -10.41 -1.45 1.49
N ASP A 287 -11.61 -1.44 2.06
CA ASP A 287 -12.20 -0.23 2.65
C ASP A 287 -11.38 0.25 3.86
N LEU A 288 -10.87 -0.65 4.70
CA LEU A 288 -9.99 -0.29 5.83
C LEU A 288 -8.66 0.32 5.36
N LEU A 289 -8.01 -0.29 4.37
CA LEU A 289 -6.73 0.18 3.83
C LEU A 289 -6.84 1.61 3.31
N PHE A 290 -7.88 1.92 2.52
CA PHE A 290 -8.11 3.28 2.03
C PHE A 290 -8.57 4.24 3.14
N ALA A 291 -9.47 3.83 4.03
CA ALA A 291 -9.94 4.68 5.12
C ALA A 291 -8.80 5.10 6.06
N ARG A 292 -7.79 4.23 6.23
CA ARG A 292 -6.70 4.42 7.19
C ARG A 292 -5.33 4.61 6.54
N GLN A 293 -5.28 5.05 5.27
CA GLN A 293 -4.03 5.23 4.52
C GLN A 293 -2.97 6.05 5.30
N ALA A 294 -3.39 7.07 6.06
CA ALA A 294 -2.49 7.90 6.87
C ALA A 294 -1.79 7.13 8.01
N GLU A 295 -2.37 6.04 8.52
CA GLU A 295 -1.80 5.23 9.59
C GLU A 295 -0.62 4.38 9.13
N TRP A 296 -0.64 3.91 7.88
CA TRP A 296 0.32 2.90 7.39
C TRP A 296 1.20 3.35 6.22
N SER A 297 0.81 4.35 5.43
CA SER A 297 1.52 4.77 4.22
C SER A 297 2.99 5.14 4.43
N ASN A 298 3.31 5.72 5.59
CA ASN A 298 4.67 6.16 5.94
C ASN A 298 5.42 5.19 6.87
N LEU A 299 4.81 4.06 7.25
CA LEU A 299 5.48 3.06 8.07
C LEU A 299 6.58 2.34 7.27
N ARG A 300 7.58 1.85 7.99
CA ARG A 300 8.75 1.15 7.43
C ARG A 300 8.84 -0.28 7.92
#